data_AF-A0A6J5EU73-F1
#
_entry.id   AF-A0A6J5EU73-F1
#
_cell.length_a   1.000
_cell.length_b   1.000
_cell.length_c   1.000
_cell.angle_alpha   90.00
_cell.angle_beta   90.00
_cell.angle_gamma   90.00
#
_symmetry.space_group_name_H-M   'P 1'
#
loop_
_entity.id
_entity.type
_entity.pdbx_description
1 polymer ?
#
loop_
_entity_poly.entity_id
_entity_poly.type
_entity_poly.pdbx_seq_one_letter_code
_entity_poly.pdbx_strand_id
1 'polypeptide(L)'
;MRLKIGDLAKKAGLSVRALHHYDAIGLLSPSLRSDGGARLYGRDDLIRLHRIEALKRFGYALPDIKASLDGHLAGSPLELLRRQIAALDAQAARAQRLGRHLRYLVDMIVAGGETTETDWLNALELMNMIQKHLDDDELDALLASGPDTIAPTDPTWAALVDEVRAAGQQALPPDSEAAQALAWRWVRLVVSMTRNDPTLATKLMAMQLGEPRARQIVGITAEMLEWIDAAFTHARCALLAKYLDPAQADEVRRRQFASAERRAWPALVVELRALMDADVDVAAAPVQAVVKRWEQLFVDSFCGDDAALEARVRDAMMREPDLQLGLGLDDALLAYLNRAHLVGHGATPVNAGPKPSALLVATQRAAHQLLDRPLVLDDPVALTVLGAAEVQALHDNLDKFRQPMTVGLRSTVVVRSRLADDVWADALGRGVRQYVVLGAGLDTSAFRHPDAPGRVFEVDLPATQAWKQARLRDAGMAPPPSLRFVPVDFERVGLAEGLARAGFDADAPAVFSWLGVTMYLDEAAVIDTLRFIAGCAKGSAVLFEYVMPLANLPPLMRITMEQMTARLAAHGEPWKSFFEPDALAVRLAALGFSHSSTWTPDALNRRYLANRADGLRIGASPARLTLATV
;
A
#
# COMPACT_ATOMS: atom_id res chain seq x y z
N MET A 1 40.35 -46.79 -25.19
CA MET A 1 39.93 -48.09 -24.60
C MET A 1 38.62 -48.51 -25.24
N ARG A 2 38.48 -49.75 -25.70
CA ARG A 2 37.25 -50.28 -26.34
C ARG A 2 36.63 -51.32 -25.38
N LEU A 3 35.31 -51.29 -25.21
CA LEU A 3 34.60 -52.19 -24.29
C LEU A 3 33.77 -53.22 -25.05
N LYS A 4 33.80 -54.48 -24.60
CA LYS A 4 32.82 -55.49 -25.04
C LYS A 4 31.47 -55.17 -24.41
N ILE A 5 30.40 -55.68 -25.02
CA ILE A 5 29.03 -55.38 -24.58
C ILE A 5 28.74 -55.75 -23.10
N GLY A 6 29.31 -56.85 -22.61
CA GLY A 6 29.17 -57.25 -21.20
C GLY A 6 29.85 -56.28 -20.24
N ASP A 7 31.04 -55.79 -20.61
CA ASP A 7 31.78 -54.82 -19.81
C ASP A 7 31.10 -53.44 -19.84
N LEU A 8 30.53 -53.06 -20.98
CA LEU A 8 29.74 -51.84 -21.14
C LEU A 8 28.45 -51.89 -20.30
N ALA A 9 27.72 -53.01 -20.37
CA ALA A 9 26.52 -53.25 -19.56
C ALA A 9 26.82 -53.12 -18.07
N LYS A 10 27.89 -53.78 -17.60
CA LYS A 10 28.33 -53.72 -16.20
C LYS A 10 28.73 -52.30 -15.78
N LYS A 11 29.45 -51.56 -16.62
CA LYS A 11 29.86 -50.18 -16.32
C LYS A 11 28.72 -49.17 -16.36
N ALA A 12 27.74 -49.35 -17.24
CA ALA A 12 26.60 -48.46 -17.39
C ALA A 12 25.44 -48.80 -16.44
N GLY A 13 25.51 -49.94 -15.72
CA GLY A 13 24.40 -50.41 -14.88
C GLY A 13 23.18 -50.86 -15.70
N LEU A 14 23.38 -51.28 -16.94
CA LEU A 14 22.33 -51.70 -17.87
C LEU A 14 22.38 -53.21 -18.12
N SER A 15 21.25 -53.79 -18.52
CA SER A 15 21.24 -55.16 -19.01
C SER A 15 21.81 -55.23 -20.43
N VAL A 16 22.44 -56.35 -20.78
CA VAL A 16 22.87 -56.63 -22.17
C VAL A 16 21.66 -56.57 -23.12
N ARG A 17 20.48 -56.97 -22.65
CA ARG A 17 19.22 -56.87 -23.39
C ARG A 17 18.83 -55.43 -23.71
N ALA A 18 19.04 -54.48 -22.80
CA ALA A 18 18.78 -53.06 -23.04
C ALA A 18 19.72 -52.49 -24.12
N LEU A 19 21.00 -52.85 -24.08
CA LEU A 19 21.96 -52.45 -25.11
C LEU A 19 21.67 -53.08 -26.48
N HIS A 20 21.21 -54.34 -26.51
CA HIS A 20 20.72 -54.97 -27.76
C HIS A 20 19.48 -54.25 -28.30
N HIS A 21 18.57 -53.83 -27.42
CA HIS A 21 17.40 -53.06 -27.84
C HIS A 21 17.79 -51.69 -28.40
N TYR A 22 18.71 -50.97 -27.76
CA TYR A 22 19.22 -49.70 -28.28
C TYR A 22 19.91 -49.86 -29.64
N ASP A 23 20.65 -50.95 -29.86
CA ASP A 23 21.25 -51.28 -31.18
C ASP A 23 20.16 -51.57 -32.22
N ALA A 24 19.13 -52.34 -31.86
CA ALA A 24 18.03 -52.72 -32.76
C ALA A 24 17.20 -51.53 -33.25
N ILE A 25 16.97 -50.53 -32.39
CA ILE A 25 16.23 -49.29 -32.76
C ILE A 25 17.15 -48.20 -33.34
N GLY A 26 18.44 -48.50 -33.52
CA GLY A 26 19.44 -47.54 -34.01
C GLY A 26 19.72 -46.38 -33.05
N LEU A 27 19.37 -46.52 -31.77
CA LEU A 27 19.60 -45.51 -30.74
C LEU A 27 21.07 -45.52 -30.29
N LEU A 28 21.69 -46.70 -30.17
CA LEU A 28 23.13 -46.85 -29.91
C LEU A 28 23.68 -48.08 -30.63
N SER A 29 24.53 -47.87 -31.63
CA SER A 29 25.18 -48.95 -32.37
C SER A 29 26.68 -49.03 -32.07
N PRO A 30 27.30 -50.22 -32.11
CA PRO A 30 28.72 -50.37 -31.82
C PRO A 30 29.59 -49.77 -32.92
N SER A 31 30.60 -48.99 -32.56
CA SER A 31 31.56 -48.40 -33.50
C SER A 31 32.34 -49.45 -34.29
N LEU A 32 32.61 -50.63 -33.73
CA LEU A 32 33.41 -51.68 -34.35
C LEU A 32 32.92 -53.08 -34.00
N ARG A 33 33.34 -54.06 -34.79
CA ARG A 33 33.26 -55.48 -34.46
C ARG A 33 34.67 -56.07 -34.47
N SER A 34 34.96 -56.99 -33.55
CA SER A 34 36.21 -57.75 -33.57
C SER A 34 36.21 -58.78 -34.71
N ASP A 35 37.36 -59.34 -35.05
CA ASP A 35 37.49 -60.39 -36.07
C ASP A 35 36.63 -61.64 -35.77
N GLY A 36 36.38 -61.91 -34.48
CA GLY A 36 35.42 -62.93 -34.00
C GLY A 36 33.95 -62.47 -33.92
N GLY A 37 33.57 -61.36 -34.54
CA GLY A 37 32.18 -60.86 -34.62
C GLY A 37 31.64 -60.13 -33.37
N ALA A 38 32.43 -59.98 -32.31
CA ALA A 38 31.98 -59.37 -31.05
C ALA A 38 31.85 -57.84 -31.17
N ARG A 39 30.76 -57.27 -30.64
CA ARG A 39 30.51 -55.82 -30.61
C ARG A 39 31.53 -55.11 -29.71
N LEU A 40 32.17 -54.07 -30.23
CA LEU A 40 33.14 -53.24 -29.52
C LEU A 40 32.68 -51.79 -29.51
N TYR A 41 32.58 -51.23 -28.31
CA TYR A 41 32.12 -49.87 -28.08
C TYR A 41 33.28 -48.93 -27.80
N GLY A 42 33.35 -47.85 -28.59
CA GLY A 42 34.36 -46.81 -28.52
C GLY A 42 34.01 -45.67 -27.56
N ARG A 43 34.82 -44.62 -27.63
CA ARG A 43 34.62 -43.41 -26.81
C ARG A 43 33.33 -42.68 -27.17
N ASP A 44 33.01 -42.58 -28.46
CA ASP A 44 31.82 -41.85 -28.93
C ASP A 44 30.54 -42.60 -28.58
N ASP A 45 30.56 -43.94 -28.63
CA ASP A 45 29.45 -44.78 -28.17
C ASP A 45 29.18 -44.60 -26.68
N LEU A 46 30.23 -44.47 -25.87
CA LEU A 46 30.12 -44.19 -24.43
C LEU A 46 29.52 -42.81 -24.17
N ILE A 47 29.94 -41.79 -24.93
CA ILE A 47 29.38 -40.44 -24.83
C ILE A 47 27.91 -40.44 -25.24
N ARG A 48 27.55 -41.15 -26.32
CA ARG A 48 26.17 -41.29 -26.78
C ARG A 48 25.31 -42.04 -25.76
N LEU A 49 25.81 -43.14 -25.20
CA LEU A 49 25.11 -43.90 -24.15
C LEU A 49 24.88 -43.05 -22.89
N HIS A 50 25.87 -42.25 -22.48
CA HIS A 50 25.72 -41.34 -21.36
C HIS A 50 24.61 -40.31 -21.60
N ARG A 51 24.51 -39.76 -22.82
CA ARG A 51 23.42 -38.84 -23.20
C ARG A 51 22.05 -39.51 -23.22
N ILE A 52 21.96 -40.75 -23.71
CA ILE A 52 20.72 -41.53 -23.70
C ILE A 52 20.22 -41.72 -22.27
N GLU A 53 21.10 -42.17 -21.37
CA GLU A 53 20.73 -42.43 -19.98
C GLU A 53 20.39 -41.13 -19.23
N ALA A 54 21.09 -40.02 -19.51
CA ALA A 54 20.75 -38.72 -18.96
C ALA A 54 19.33 -38.28 -19.38
N LEU A 55 19.02 -38.31 -20.67
CA LEU A 55 17.70 -37.91 -21.18
C LEU A 55 16.60 -38.84 -20.69
N LYS A 56 16.84 -40.15 -20.64
CA LYS A 56 15.87 -41.12 -20.11
C LYS A 56 15.55 -40.86 -18.64
N ARG A 57 16.53 -40.44 -17.82
CA ARG A 57 16.29 -40.04 -16.41
C ARG A 57 15.42 -38.79 -16.28
N PHE A 58 15.44 -37.91 -17.28
CA PHE A 58 14.55 -36.75 -17.36
C PHE A 58 13.17 -37.07 -17.95
N GLY A 59 12.83 -38.35 -18.16
CA GLY A 59 11.51 -38.80 -18.56
C GLY A 59 11.24 -38.81 -20.08
N TYR A 60 12.26 -38.60 -20.92
CA TYR A 60 12.09 -38.64 -22.37
C TYR A 60 11.83 -40.05 -22.90
N ALA A 61 10.93 -40.17 -23.87
CA ALA A 61 10.71 -41.41 -24.60
C ALA A 61 11.89 -41.70 -25.56
N LEU A 62 12.23 -42.97 -25.75
CA LEU A 62 13.36 -43.39 -26.61
C LEU A 62 13.32 -42.82 -28.04
N PRO A 63 12.14 -42.66 -28.71
CA PRO A 63 12.07 -42.04 -30.03
C PRO A 63 12.54 -40.57 -30.05
N ASP A 64 12.17 -39.77 -29.03
CA ASP A 64 12.54 -38.35 -28.93
C ASP A 64 14.04 -38.19 -28.64
N ILE A 65 14.57 -39.08 -27.79
CA ILE A 65 16.02 -39.16 -27.51
C ILE A 65 16.79 -39.44 -28.81
N LYS A 66 16.32 -40.40 -29.62
CA LYS A 66 16.95 -40.73 -30.91
C LYS A 66 16.93 -39.53 -31.86
N ALA A 67 15.77 -38.90 -32.04
CA ALA A 67 15.62 -37.74 -32.92
C ALA A 67 16.50 -36.55 -32.48
N SER A 68 16.70 -36.37 -31.18
CA SER A 68 17.56 -35.32 -30.62
C SER A 68 19.04 -35.61 -30.86
N LEU A 69 19.48 -36.84 -30.61
CA LEU A 69 20.89 -37.24 -30.77
C LEU A 69 21.31 -37.37 -32.23
N ASP A 70 20.37 -37.63 -33.13
CA ASP A 70 20.63 -37.71 -34.57
C ASP A 70 20.55 -36.33 -35.25
N GLY A 71 20.31 -35.24 -34.50
CA GLY A 71 20.23 -33.88 -35.05
C GLY A 71 19.00 -33.62 -35.92
N HIS A 72 17.97 -34.47 -35.83
CA HIS A 72 16.74 -34.37 -36.62
C HIS A 72 15.65 -33.53 -35.93
N LEU A 73 15.80 -33.24 -34.63
CA LEU A 73 14.99 -32.25 -33.94
C LEU A 73 15.56 -30.85 -34.19
N ALA A 74 14.73 -29.96 -34.76
CA ALA A 74 15.02 -28.53 -34.82
C ALA A 74 15.00 -27.95 -33.39
N GLY A 75 16.15 -27.99 -32.70
CA GLY A 75 16.32 -27.40 -31.37
C GLY A 75 17.46 -28.01 -30.57
N SER A 76 18.18 -27.17 -29.83
CA SER A 76 19.18 -27.60 -28.84
C SER A 76 18.54 -28.52 -27.78
N PRO A 77 19.26 -29.49 -27.18
CA PRO A 77 18.79 -30.24 -26.01
C PRO A 77 18.22 -29.37 -24.89
N LEU A 78 18.67 -28.12 -24.78
CA LEU A 78 18.12 -27.11 -23.86
C LEU A 78 16.66 -26.73 -24.19
N GLU A 79 16.31 -26.60 -25.46
CA GLU A 79 14.94 -26.28 -25.90
C GLU A 79 13.97 -27.42 -25.60
N LEU A 80 14.44 -28.66 -25.72
CA LEU A 80 13.66 -29.83 -25.35
C LEU A 80 13.38 -29.85 -23.83
N LEU A 81 14.38 -29.53 -23.01
CA LEU A 81 14.23 -29.42 -21.55
C LEU A 81 13.26 -28.30 -21.17
N ARG A 82 13.36 -27.13 -21.81
CA ARG A 82 12.45 -26.00 -21.60
C ARG A 82 10.99 -26.37 -21.91
N ARG A 83 10.74 -27.06 -23.03
CA ARG A 83 9.38 -27.52 -23.40
C ARG A 83 8.81 -28.50 -22.39
N GLN A 84 9.62 -29.43 -21.89
CA GLN A 84 9.18 -30.41 -20.91
C GLN A 84 8.87 -29.77 -19.56
N ILE A 85 9.71 -28.82 -19.12
CA ILE A 85 9.46 -28.00 -17.92
C ILE A 85 8.12 -27.27 -18.07
N ALA A 86 7.92 -26.55 -19.17
CA ALA A 86 6.68 -25.82 -19.43
C ALA A 86 5.43 -26.73 -19.44
N ALA A 87 5.52 -27.94 -20.00
CA ALA A 87 4.41 -28.90 -20.02
C ALA A 87 4.07 -29.42 -18.60
N LEU A 88 5.09 -29.71 -17.79
CA LEU A 88 4.91 -30.13 -16.39
C LEU A 88 4.36 -29.00 -15.53
N ASP A 89 4.87 -27.78 -15.69
CA ASP A 89 4.37 -26.59 -15.00
C ASP A 89 2.90 -26.34 -15.34
N ALA A 90 2.51 -26.46 -16.61
CA ALA A 90 1.12 -26.34 -17.04
C ALA A 90 0.22 -27.44 -16.43
N GLN A 91 0.73 -28.67 -16.29
CA GLN A 91 -0.02 -29.75 -15.64
C GLN A 91 -0.18 -29.50 -14.13
N ALA A 92 0.88 -29.04 -13.46
CA ALA A 92 0.84 -28.68 -12.04
C ALA A 92 -0.16 -27.55 -11.78
N ALA A 93 -0.15 -26.50 -12.62
CA ALA A 93 -1.08 -25.39 -12.53
C ALA A 93 -2.55 -25.85 -12.66
N ARG A 94 -2.86 -26.72 -13.63
CA ARG A 94 -4.22 -27.31 -13.79
C ARG A 94 -4.65 -28.11 -12.57
N ALA A 95 -3.77 -28.94 -12.01
CA ALA A 95 -4.09 -29.75 -10.84
C ALA A 95 -4.30 -28.89 -9.59
N GLN A 96 -3.48 -27.85 -9.40
CA GLN A 96 -3.62 -26.89 -8.31
C GLN A 96 -4.93 -26.11 -8.39
N ARG A 97 -5.34 -25.69 -9.61
CA ARG A 97 -6.64 -25.04 -9.86
C ARG A 97 -7.80 -25.93 -9.46
N LEU A 98 -7.86 -27.16 -9.97
CA LEU A 98 -8.90 -28.11 -9.58
C LEU A 98 -8.93 -28.32 -8.05
N GLY A 99 -7.77 -28.41 -7.41
CA GLY A 99 -7.67 -28.50 -5.95
C GLY A 99 -8.20 -27.27 -5.21
N ARG A 100 -8.06 -26.05 -5.75
CA ARG A 100 -8.68 -24.84 -5.18
C ARG A 100 -10.20 -24.86 -5.37
N HIS A 101 -10.69 -25.22 -6.56
CA HIS A 101 -12.13 -25.29 -6.85
C HIS A 101 -12.84 -26.28 -5.92
N LEU A 102 -12.27 -27.47 -5.73
CA LEU A 102 -12.85 -28.50 -4.86
C LEU A 102 -12.83 -28.07 -3.38
N ARG A 103 -11.77 -27.42 -2.91
CA ARG A 103 -11.73 -26.88 -1.54
C ARG A 103 -12.78 -25.80 -1.32
N TYR A 104 -12.93 -24.90 -2.29
CA TYR A 104 -13.98 -23.88 -2.23
C TYR A 104 -15.39 -24.48 -2.18
N LEU A 105 -15.67 -25.51 -3.00
CA LEU A 105 -16.95 -26.24 -2.93
C LEU A 105 -17.16 -26.87 -1.55
N VAL A 106 -16.12 -27.48 -0.97
CA VAL A 106 -16.17 -28.03 0.40
C VAL A 106 -16.45 -26.93 1.42
N ASP A 107 -15.76 -25.80 1.36
CA ASP A 107 -15.95 -24.69 2.29
C ASP A 107 -17.36 -24.10 2.20
N MET A 108 -17.91 -23.95 0.99
CA MET A 108 -19.31 -23.51 0.80
C MET A 108 -20.32 -24.49 1.44
N ILE A 109 -20.11 -25.80 1.27
CA ILE A 109 -21.00 -26.84 1.81
C ILE A 109 -20.94 -26.85 3.34
N VAL A 110 -19.74 -26.71 3.91
CA VAL A 110 -19.53 -26.73 5.36
C VAL A 110 -20.09 -25.47 6.03
N ALA A 111 -20.02 -24.31 5.36
CA ALA A 111 -20.59 -23.06 5.87
C ALA A 111 -22.13 -23.05 5.92
N GLY A 112 -22.81 -23.86 5.10
CA GLY A 112 -24.27 -23.89 4.96
C GLY A 112 -25.06 -24.69 6.00
N GLY A 113 -24.42 -25.40 6.94
CA GLY A 113 -25.13 -26.20 7.96
C GLY A 113 -25.67 -27.55 7.43
N GLU A 114 -26.90 -27.94 7.81
CA GLU A 114 -27.54 -29.19 7.32
C GLU A 114 -27.81 -29.07 5.81
N THR A 115 -27.00 -29.77 5.02
CA THR A 115 -27.04 -29.66 3.56
C THR A 115 -28.15 -30.51 2.97
N THR A 116 -29.04 -29.88 2.20
CA THR A 116 -29.99 -30.61 1.36
C THR A 116 -29.33 -31.00 0.03
N GLU A 117 -29.84 -32.06 -0.61
CA GLU A 117 -29.35 -32.47 -1.95
C GLU A 117 -29.48 -31.34 -2.99
N THR A 118 -30.44 -30.44 -2.79
CA THR A 118 -30.68 -29.25 -3.61
C THR A 118 -29.57 -28.20 -3.50
N ASP A 119 -29.01 -27.98 -2.31
CA ASP A 119 -27.98 -26.95 -2.08
C ASP A 119 -26.64 -27.33 -2.76
N TRP A 120 -26.29 -28.61 -2.72
CA TRP A 120 -25.13 -29.17 -3.43
C TRP A 120 -25.24 -28.99 -4.96
N LEU A 121 -26.41 -29.30 -5.54
CA LEU A 121 -26.64 -29.15 -6.97
C LEU A 121 -26.59 -27.66 -7.39
N ASN A 122 -27.18 -26.77 -6.61
CA ASN A 122 -27.13 -25.33 -6.86
C ASN A 122 -25.70 -24.78 -6.82
N ALA A 123 -24.88 -25.22 -5.85
CA ALA A 123 -23.47 -24.82 -5.74
C ALA A 123 -22.63 -25.28 -6.95
N LEU A 124 -22.82 -26.52 -7.41
CA LEU A 124 -22.14 -27.03 -8.60
C LEU A 124 -22.54 -26.30 -9.88
N GLU A 125 -23.83 -26.03 -10.06
CA GLU A 125 -24.34 -25.30 -11.22
C GLU A 125 -23.81 -23.86 -11.25
N LEU A 126 -23.79 -23.18 -10.10
CA LEU A 126 -23.21 -21.84 -9.99
C LEU A 126 -21.71 -21.84 -10.32
N MET A 127 -20.95 -22.79 -9.78
CA MET A 127 -19.51 -22.90 -10.06
C MET A 127 -19.24 -23.10 -11.56
N ASN A 128 -20.05 -23.93 -12.23
CA ASN A 128 -19.94 -24.14 -13.67
C ASN A 128 -20.29 -22.88 -14.47
N MET A 129 -21.29 -22.11 -14.04
CA MET A 129 -21.61 -20.82 -14.67
C MET A 129 -20.47 -19.81 -14.49
N ILE A 130 -19.87 -19.71 -13.31
CA ILE A 130 -18.76 -18.79 -13.07
C ILE A 130 -17.55 -19.16 -13.94
N GLN A 131 -17.20 -20.45 -14.03
CA GLN A 131 -16.14 -20.95 -14.92
C GLN A 131 -16.38 -20.65 -16.41
N LYS A 132 -17.64 -20.47 -16.82
CA LYS A 132 -17.99 -20.10 -18.20
C LYS A 132 -17.76 -18.61 -18.47
N HIS A 133 -17.85 -17.76 -17.45
CA HIS A 133 -17.81 -16.29 -17.58
C HIS A 133 -16.48 -15.67 -17.12
N LEU A 134 -15.69 -16.36 -16.31
CA LEU A 134 -14.39 -15.93 -15.80
C LEU A 134 -13.28 -16.78 -16.41
N ASP A 135 -12.12 -16.17 -16.66
CA ASP A 135 -10.92 -16.93 -17.01
C ASP A 135 -10.26 -17.59 -15.78
N ASP A 136 -9.22 -18.40 -16.03
CA ASP A 136 -8.53 -19.17 -14.99
C ASP A 136 -7.92 -18.27 -13.90
N ASP A 137 -7.40 -17.09 -14.26
CA ASP A 137 -6.71 -16.18 -13.35
C ASP A 137 -7.73 -15.36 -12.52
N GLU A 138 -8.81 -14.90 -13.16
CA GLU A 138 -9.93 -14.22 -12.51
C GLU A 138 -10.65 -15.13 -11.52
N LEU A 139 -10.87 -16.39 -11.91
CA LEU A 139 -11.46 -17.40 -11.04
C LEU A 139 -10.53 -17.73 -9.88
N ASP A 140 -9.22 -17.86 -10.11
CA ASP A 140 -8.25 -18.09 -9.05
C ASP A 140 -8.20 -16.91 -8.07
N ALA A 141 -8.22 -15.67 -8.55
CA ALA A 141 -8.27 -14.48 -7.72
C ALA A 141 -9.55 -14.43 -6.88
N LEU A 142 -10.69 -14.76 -7.49
CA LEU A 142 -11.98 -14.85 -6.83
C LEU A 142 -11.99 -15.95 -5.75
N LEU A 143 -11.49 -17.15 -6.03
CA LEU A 143 -11.46 -18.28 -5.08
C LEU A 143 -10.42 -18.13 -3.97
N ALA A 144 -9.30 -17.45 -4.24
CA ALA A 144 -8.29 -17.12 -3.22
C ALA A 144 -8.81 -16.14 -2.16
N SER A 145 -10.02 -15.62 -2.35
CA SER A 145 -10.65 -14.65 -1.47
C SER A 145 -11.47 -15.25 -0.32
N GLY A 146 -11.56 -16.59 -0.26
CA GLY A 146 -12.28 -17.32 0.78
C GLY A 146 -13.74 -17.60 0.40
N PRO A 147 -14.50 -18.33 1.24
CA PRO A 147 -15.89 -18.66 0.96
C PRO A 147 -16.82 -17.44 0.88
N ASP A 148 -16.41 -16.29 1.43
CA ASP A 148 -17.24 -15.08 1.54
C ASP A 148 -17.34 -14.26 0.24
N THR A 149 -16.65 -14.65 -0.83
CA THR A 149 -16.44 -13.80 -2.03
C THR A 149 -17.22 -14.22 -3.28
N ILE A 150 -17.97 -15.34 -3.25
CA ILE A 150 -18.82 -15.75 -4.39
C ILE A 150 -20.23 -16.15 -3.96
N ALA A 151 -20.55 -16.24 -2.67
CA ALA A 151 -21.66 -17.09 -2.27
C ALA A 151 -23.05 -16.39 -2.36
N PRO A 152 -23.97 -16.86 -3.22
CA PRO A 152 -25.42 -16.83 -2.94
C PRO A 152 -25.81 -17.64 -1.69
N THR A 153 -24.86 -18.30 -1.02
CA THR A 153 -25.05 -19.06 0.22
C THR A 153 -24.38 -18.42 1.45
N ASP A 154 -23.76 -17.22 1.36
CA ASP A 154 -23.43 -16.45 2.56
C ASP A 154 -24.75 -16.06 3.22
N PRO A 155 -25.03 -16.49 4.47
CA PRO A 155 -26.26 -16.15 5.16
C PRO A 155 -26.52 -14.64 5.22
N THR A 156 -25.47 -13.83 5.26
CA THR A 156 -25.52 -12.37 5.28
C THR A 156 -25.99 -11.80 3.94
N TRP A 157 -25.47 -12.34 2.82
CA TRP A 157 -25.87 -11.94 1.48
C TRP A 157 -27.28 -12.43 1.14
N ALA A 158 -27.58 -13.70 1.44
CA ALA A 158 -28.92 -14.26 1.24
C ALA A 158 -29.98 -13.49 2.03
N ALA A 159 -29.72 -13.20 3.32
CA ALA A 159 -30.60 -12.37 4.13
C ALA A 159 -30.80 -10.96 3.54
N LEU A 160 -29.72 -10.33 3.05
CA LEU A 160 -29.82 -9.00 2.44
C LEU A 160 -30.63 -9.03 1.13
N VAL A 161 -30.44 -10.04 0.29
CA VAL A 161 -31.25 -10.24 -0.93
C VAL A 161 -32.72 -10.40 -0.58
N ASP A 162 -33.03 -11.18 0.47
CA ASP A 162 -34.40 -11.36 0.95
C ASP A 162 -35.00 -10.07 1.53
N GLU A 163 -34.22 -9.30 2.29
CA GLU A 163 -34.63 -7.99 2.81
C GLU A 163 -34.95 -7.00 1.67
N VAL A 164 -34.09 -6.93 0.64
CA VAL A 164 -34.34 -6.09 -0.55
C VAL A 164 -35.57 -6.58 -1.32
N ARG A 165 -35.73 -7.90 -1.48
CA ARG A 165 -36.90 -8.47 -2.15
C ARG A 165 -38.18 -8.11 -1.39
N ALA A 166 -38.17 -8.24 -0.07
CA ALA A 166 -39.30 -7.88 0.79
C ALA A 166 -39.61 -6.38 0.70
N ALA A 167 -38.60 -5.51 0.69
CA ALA A 167 -38.76 -4.07 0.51
C ALA A 167 -39.42 -3.74 -0.85
N GLY A 168 -39.01 -4.41 -1.93
CA GLY A 168 -39.63 -4.28 -3.25
C GLY A 168 -41.08 -4.75 -3.28
N GLN A 169 -41.39 -5.90 -2.67
CA GLN A 169 -42.77 -6.42 -2.58
C GLN A 169 -43.70 -5.52 -1.75
N GLN A 170 -43.16 -4.85 -0.74
CA GLN A 170 -43.89 -3.87 0.08
C GLN A 170 -43.98 -2.48 -0.59
N ALA A 171 -43.41 -2.31 -1.79
CA ALA A 171 -43.30 -1.05 -2.49
C ALA A 171 -42.69 0.07 -1.62
N LEU A 172 -41.66 -0.28 -0.84
CA LEU A 172 -40.96 0.69 0.03
C LEU A 172 -40.35 1.81 -0.84
N PRO A 173 -40.63 3.09 -0.54
CA PRO A 173 -40.08 4.20 -1.31
C PRO A 173 -38.54 4.20 -1.30
N PRO A 174 -37.86 4.31 -2.46
CA PRO A 174 -36.39 4.34 -2.53
C PRO A 174 -35.74 5.48 -1.75
N ASP A 175 -36.45 6.59 -1.53
CA ASP A 175 -35.98 7.76 -0.79
C ASP A 175 -36.16 7.62 0.73
N SER A 176 -36.81 6.57 1.23
CA SER A 176 -36.97 6.32 2.66
C SER A 176 -35.65 5.96 3.35
N GLU A 177 -35.49 6.32 4.63
CA GLU A 177 -34.29 5.98 5.42
C GLU A 177 -34.00 4.48 5.43
N ALA A 178 -35.05 3.66 5.50
CA ALA A 178 -34.93 2.20 5.47
C ALA A 178 -34.38 1.69 4.13
N ALA A 179 -34.85 2.23 3.00
CA ALA A 179 -34.32 1.89 1.67
C ALA A 179 -32.85 2.33 1.51
N GLN A 180 -32.52 3.53 1.98
CA GLN A 180 -31.15 4.05 1.95
C GLN A 180 -30.18 3.19 2.77
N ALA A 181 -30.60 2.72 3.96
CA ALA A 181 -29.80 1.83 4.80
C ALA A 181 -29.55 0.47 4.13
N LEU A 182 -30.55 -0.09 3.46
CA LEU A 182 -30.41 -1.32 2.66
C LEU A 182 -29.43 -1.12 1.50
N ALA A 183 -29.51 0.02 0.81
CA ALA A 183 -28.62 0.34 -0.29
C ALA A 183 -27.14 0.47 0.13
N TRP A 184 -26.84 1.11 1.27
CA TRP A 184 -25.48 1.16 1.81
C TRP A 184 -24.93 -0.23 2.14
N ARG A 185 -25.74 -1.08 2.78
CA ARG A 185 -25.36 -2.47 3.08
C ARG A 185 -25.10 -3.26 1.80
N TRP A 186 -25.95 -3.09 0.78
CA TRP A 186 -25.79 -3.73 -0.51
C TRP A 186 -24.48 -3.35 -1.18
N VAL A 187 -24.20 -2.05 -1.32
CA VAL A 187 -22.97 -1.58 -1.98
C VAL A 187 -21.72 -2.03 -1.24
N ARG A 188 -21.69 -1.95 0.10
CA ARG A 188 -20.55 -2.43 0.89
C ARG A 188 -20.29 -3.92 0.70
N LEU A 189 -21.35 -4.72 0.64
CA LEU A 189 -21.23 -6.15 0.47
C LEU A 189 -20.80 -6.51 -0.96
N VAL A 190 -21.31 -5.81 -1.98
CA VAL A 190 -20.83 -5.95 -3.38
C VAL A 190 -19.35 -5.58 -3.49
N VAL A 191 -18.93 -4.44 -2.91
CA VAL A 191 -17.52 -4.01 -2.89
C VAL A 191 -16.64 -5.05 -2.19
N SER A 192 -17.07 -5.56 -1.04
CA SER A 192 -16.34 -6.61 -0.31
C SER A 192 -16.22 -7.91 -1.13
N MET A 193 -17.34 -8.38 -1.68
CA MET A 193 -17.42 -9.63 -2.45
C MET A 193 -16.55 -9.59 -3.71
N THR A 194 -16.48 -8.42 -4.35
CA THR A 194 -15.72 -8.23 -5.59
C THR A 194 -14.29 -7.73 -5.33
N ARG A 195 -13.89 -7.57 -4.06
CA ARG A 195 -12.64 -6.87 -3.67
C ARG A 195 -12.47 -5.51 -4.34
N ASN A 196 -13.60 -4.85 -4.60
CA ASN A 196 -13.69 -3.61 -5.35
C ASN A 196 -13.17 -3.70 -6.81
N ASP A 197 -13.10 -4.91 -7.40
CA ASP A 197 -12.75 -5.10 -8.80
C ASP A 197 -13.96 -4.84 -9.72
N PRO A 198 -13.95 -3.77 -10.54
CA PRO A 198 -15.07 -3.40 -11.37
C PRO A 198 -15.30 -4.35 -12.55
N THR A 199 -14.26 -5.00 -13.04
CA THR A 199 -14.35 -5.98 -14.14
C THR A 199 -15.05 -7.25 -13.65
N LEU A 200 -14.58 -7.76 -12.51
CA LEU A 200 -15.16 -8.93 -11.87
C LEU A 200 -16.64 -8.70 -11.52
N ALA A 201 -16.96 -7.57 -10.90
CA ALA A 201 -18.33 -7.20 -10.56
C ALA A 201 -19.24 -7.14 -11.79
N THR A 202 -18.74 -6.58 -12.90
CA THR A 202 -19.49 -6.51 -14.17
C THR A 202 -19.77 -7.90 -14.74
N LYS A 203 -18.77 -8.79 -14.72
CA LYS A 203 -18.92 -10.18 -15.21
C LYS A 203 -19.91 -10.97 -14.35
N LEU A 204 -19.82 -10.87 -13.03
CA LEU A 204 -20.77 -11.52 -12.12
C LEU A 204 -22.19 -10.98 -12.32
N MET A 205 -22.36 -9.67 -12.52
CA MET A 205 -23.65 -9.07 -12.80
C MET A 205 -24.23 -9.52 -14.15
N ALA A 206 -23.39 -9.58 -15.20
CA ALA A 206 -23.78 -10.06 -16.52
C ALA A 206 -24.20 -11.54 -16.48
N MET A 207 -23.46 -12.38 -15.74
CA MET A 207 -23.85 -13.76 -15.47
C MET A 207 -25.21 -13.81 -14.74
N GLN A 208 -25.35 -13.04 -13.67
CA GLN A 208 -26.56 -13.02 -12.84
C GLN A 208 -27.81 -12.61 -13.64
N LEU A 209 -27.71 -11.65 -14.55
CA LEU A 209 -28.85 -11.20 -15.36
C LEU A 209 -29.07 -12.03 -16.62
N GLY A 210 -27.99 -12.54 -17.22
CA GLY A 210 -28.00 -13.28 -18.49
C GLY A 210 -28.39 -14.75 -18.35
N GLU A 211 -28.02 -15.42 -17.25
CA GLU A 211 -28.30 -16.85 -17.03
C GLU A 211 -29.60 -17.02 -16.23
N PRO A 212 -30.68 -17.60 -16.81
CA PRO A 212 -31.94 -17.81 -16.09
C PRO A 212 -31.79 -18.64 -14.81
N ARG A 213 -30.85 -19.59 -14.81
CA ARG A 213 -30.58 -20.45 -13.66
C ARG A 213 -29.91 -19.70 -12.52
N ALA A 214 -28.98 -18.79 -12.81
CA ALA A 214 -28.37 -17.92 -11.81
C ALA A 214 -29.42 -17.05 -11.10
N ARG A 215 -30.41 -16.53 -11.83
CA ARG A 215 -31.54 -15.79 -11.23
C ARG A 215 -32.39 -16.63 -10.30
N GLN A 216 -32.60 -17.91 -10.62
CA GLN A 216 -33.37 -18.82 -9.75
C GLN A 216 -32.60 -19.19 -8.48
N ILE A 217 -31.28 -19.34 -8.57
CA ILE A 217 -30.44 -19.74 -7.43
C ILE A 217 -30.18 -18.55 -6.50
N VAL A 218 -29.76 -17.41 -7.05
CA VAL A 218 -29.34 -16.23 -6.26
C VAL A 218 -30.51 -15.29 -5.97
N GLY A 219 -31.56 -15.30 -6.79
CA GLY A 219 -32.79 -14.55 -6.52
C GLY A 219 -32.71 -13.03 -6.77
N ILE A 220 -31.67 -12.55 -7.44
CA ILE A 220 -31.50 -11.12 -7.81
C ILE A 220 -32.15 -10.87 -9.17
N THR A 221 -33.02 -9.88 -9.24
CA THR A 221 -33.73 -9.44 -10.47
C THR A 221 -33.25 -8.07 -10.93
N ALA A 222 -33.52 -7.71 -12.20
CA ALA A 222 -33.22 -6.39 -12.73
C ALA A 222 -33.97 -5.28 -11.97
N GLU A 223 -35.25 -5.51 -11.64
CA GLU A 223 -36.08 -4.58 -10.87
C GLU A 223 -35.50 -4.28 -9.48
N MET A 224 -34.96 -5.31 -8.80
CA MET A 224 -34.28 -5.11 -7.50
C MET A 224 -33.05 -4.21 -7.64
N LEU A 225 -32.25 -4.41 -8.69
CA LEU A 225 -31.06 -3.60 -8.94
C LEU A 225 -31.39 -2.15 -9.28
N GLU A 226 -32.45 -1.93 -10.08
CA GLU A 226 -32.95 -0.58 -10.37
C GLU A 226 -33.43 0.13 -9.09
N TRP A 227 -34.15 -0.59 -8.23
CA TRP A 227 -34.60 -0.07 -6.94
C TRP A 227 -33.43 0.26 -6.00
N ILE A 228 -32.43 -0.63 -5.92
CA ILE A 228 -31.21 -0.40 -5.12
C ILE A 228 -30.42 0.80 -5.66
N ASP A 229 -30.24 0.94 -6.97
CA ASP A 229 -29.54 2.08 -7.58
C ASP A 229 -30.22 3.40 -7.24
N ALA A 230 -31.55 3.45 -7.33
CA ALA A 230 -32.33 4.62 -6.94
C ALA A 230 -32.17 4.93 -5.44
N ALA A 231 -32.29 3.91 -4.58
CA ALA A 231 -32.14 4.07 -3.13
C ALA A 231 -30.73 4.52 -2.74
N PHE A 232 -29.70 3.98 -3.39
CA PHE A 232 -28.30 4.38 -3.19
C PHE A 232 -28.06 5.83 -3.62
N THR A 233 -28.64 6.23 -4.76
CA THR A 233 -28.57 7.60 -5.26
C THR A 233 -29.22 8.57 -4.26
N HIS A 234 -30.39 8.23 -3.71
CA HIS A 234 -31.01 9.01 -2.64
C HIS A 234 -30.14 9.07 -1.38
N ALA A 235 -29.53 7.96 -0.97
CA ALA A 235 -28.67 7.89 0.20
C ALA A 235 -27.43 8.81 0.07
N ARG A 236 -26.79 8.83 -1.10
CA ARG A 236 -25.67 9.75 -1.39
C ARG A 236 -26.12 11.20 -1.38
N CYS A 237 -27.28 11.51 -1.98
CA CYS A 237 -27.83 12.86 -1.96
C CYS A 237 -28.17 13.32 -0.54
N ALA A 238 -28.73 12.45 0.31
CA ALA A 238 -29.05 12.74 1.70
C ALA A 238 -27.79 13.02 2.53
N LEU A 239 -26.71 12.28 2.27
CA LEU A 239 -25.42 12.50 2.93
C LEU A 239 -24.76 13.82 2.49
N LEU A 240 -24.79 14.13 1.18
CA LEU A 240 -24.31 15.41 0.64
C LEU A 240 -25.11 16.60 1.17
N ALA A 241 -26.43 16.47 1.31
CA ALA A 241 -27.31 17.54 1.77
C ALA A 241 -26.95 18.10 3.15
N LYS A 242 -26.22 17.33 4.00
CA LYS A 242 -25.72 17.82 5.29
C LYS A 242 -24.72 18.98 5.18
N TYR A 243 -24.12 19.17 4.00
CA TYR A 243 -23.07 20.16 3.73
C TYR A 243 -23.54 21.30 2.81
N LEU A 244 -24.78 21.23 2.34
CA LEU A 244 -25.34 22.08 1.30
C LEU A 244 -26.55 22.84 1.83
N ASP A 245 -26.82 24.01 1.24
CA ASP A 245 -28.12 24.65 1.45
C ASP A 245 -29.23 23.90 0.69
N PRO A 246 -30.53 24.14 0.98
CA PRO A 246 -31.62 23.41 0.34
C PRO A 246 -31.65 23.51 -1.19
N ALA A 247 -31.33 24.67 -1.77
CA ALA A 247 -31.34 24.85 -3.22
C ALA A 247 -30.19 24.08 -3.88
N GLN A 248 -29.01 24.11 -3.26
CA GLN A 248 -27.85 23.33 -3.66
C GLN A 248 -28.10 21.82 -3.56
N ALA A 249 -28.73 21.37 -2.47
CA ALA A 249 -29.08 19.97 -2.28
C ALA A 249 -30.08 19.46 -3.33
N ASP A 250 -31.06 20.28 -3.70
CA ASP A 250 -32.03 19.95 -4.76
C ASP A 250 -31.37 19.90 -6.14
N GLU A 251 -30.43 20.81 -6.42
CA GLU A 251 -29.67 20.82 -7.67
C GLU A 251 -28.76 19.58 -7.81
N VAL A 252 -28.02 19.23 -6.74
CA VAL A 252 -27.23 17.99 -6.70
C VAL A 252 -28.13 16.77 -6.92
N ARG A 253 -29.26 16.70 -6.22
CA ARG A 253 -30.22 15.59 -6.39
C ARG A 253 -30.69 15.48 -7.84
N ARG A 254 -31.12 16.59 -8.45
CA ARG A 254 -31.57 16.62 -9.85
C ARG A 254 -30.51 16.06 -10.80
N ARG A 255 -29.23 16.40 -10.59
CA ARG A 255 -28.11 15.92 -11.43
C ARG A 255 -27.75 14.46 -11.18
N GLN A 256 -27.76 14.00 -9.94
CA GLN A 256 -27.49 12.59 -9.63
C GLN A 256 -28.52 11.64 -10.26
N PHE A 257 -29.77 12.09 -10.41
CA PHE A 257 -30.81 11.34 -11.12
C PHE A 257 -30.76 11.49 -12.66
N ALA A 258 -29.91 12.35 -13.22
CA ALA A 258 -29.71 12.41 -14.67
C ALA A 258 -29.00 11.14 -15.18
N SER A 259 -29.60 10.50 -16.19
CA SER A 259 -29.23 9.13 -16.60
C SER A 259 -27.99 9.02 -17.48
N ALA A 260 -27.53 10.11 -18.09
CA ALA A 260 -26.40 10.10 -19.01
C ALA A 260 -25.07 10.10 -18.23
N GLU A 261 -24.98 10.93 -17.22
CA GLU A 261 -23.79 11.14 -16.38
C GLU A 261 -23.56 9.94 -15.47
N ARG A 262 -24.63 9.39 -14.87
CA ARG A 262 -24.54 8.22 -13.98
C ARG A 262 -23.94 6.99 -14.66
N ARG A 263 -24.23 6.78 -15.94
CA ARG A 263 -23.72 5.65 -16.74
C ARG A 263 -22.28 5.84 -17.23
N ALA A 264 -21.74 7.06 -17.18
CA ALA A 264 -20.39 7.35 -17.66
C ALA A 264 -19.30 7.02 -16.62
N TRP A 265 -19.63 7.07 -15.32
CA TRP A 265 -18.67 6.84 -14.23
C TRP A 265 -17.97 5.46 -14.28
N PRO A 266 -18.67 4.32 -14.41
CA PRO A 266 -18.01 3.02 -14.38
C PRO A 266 -16.99 2.82 -15.51
N ALA A 267 -17.33 3.28 -16.72
CA ALA A 267 -16.43 3.18 -17.87
C ALA A 267 -15.14 3.98 -17.66
N LEU A 268 -15.24 5.15 -17.04
CA LEU A 268 -14.10 6.01 -16.77
C LEU A 268 -13.18 5.44 -15.67
N VAL A 269 -13.77 4.83 -14.64
CA VAL A 269 -13.03 4.13 -13.58
C VAL A 269 -12.25 2.94 -14.14
N VAL A 270 -12.87 2.13 -14.99
CA VAL A 270 -12.22 0.98 -15.66
C VAL A 270 -11.06 1.44 -16.54
N GLU A 271 -11.26 2.50 -17.33
CA GLU A 271 -10.21 3.05 -18.19
C GLU A 271 -9.02 3.57 -17.39
N LEU A 272 -9.27 4.31 -16.30
CA LEU A 272 -8.20 4.82 -15.44
C LEU A 272 -7.43 3.70 -14.75
N ARG A 273 -8.14 2.66 -14.29
CA ARG A 273 -7.55 1.50 -13.64
C ARG A 273 -6.66 0.72 -14.60
N ALA A 274 -7.09 0.50 -15.84
CA ALA A 274 -6.28 -0.15 -16.85
C ALA A 274 -4.96 0.61 -17.12
N LEU A 275 -4.97 1.95 -17.09
CA LEU A 275 -3.77 2.77 -17.21
C LEU A 275 -2.86 2.66 -15.98
N MET A 276 -3.44 2.61 -14.78
CA MET A 276 -2.71 2.41 -13.53
C MET A 276 -2.05 1.04 -13.46
N ASP A 277 -2.78 -0.03 -13.79
CA ASP A 277 -2.28 -1.41 -13.75
C ASP A 277 -1.20 -1.65 -14.82
N ALA A 278 -1.22 -0.89 -15.91
CA ALA A 278 -0.17 -0.86 -16.93
C ALA A 278 1.02 0.05 -16.56
N ASP A 279 1.04 0.63 -15.35
CA ASP A 279 2.07 1.55 -14.82
C ASP A 279 2.38 2.72 -15.77
N VAL A 280 1.33 3.27 -16.41
CA VAL A 280 1.47 4.42 -17.31
C VAL A 280 1.81 5.67 -16.49
N ASP A 281 2.78 6.47 -16.96
CA ASP A 281 3.14 7.70 -16.27
C ASP A 281 1.95 8.67 -16.19
N VAL A 282 1.73 9.26 -15.01
CA VAL A 282 0.59 10.16 -14.75
C VAL A 282 0.59 11.41 -15.62
N ALA A 283 1.74 11.84 -16.15
CA ALA A 283 1.88 12.96 -17.09
C ALA A 283 1.55 12.58 -18.53
N ALA A 284 1.44 11.28 -18.84
CA ALA A 284 1.23 10.81 -20.20
C ALA A 284 -0.13 11.28 -20.74
N ALA A 285 -0.16 11.61 -22.03
CA ALA A 285 -1.35 12.12 -22.71
C ALA A 285 -2.61 11.22 -22.53
N PRO A 286 -2.52 9.87 -22.55
CA PRO A 286 -3.68 9.02 -22.28
C PRO A 286 -4.28 9.25 -20.89
N VAL A 287 -3.44 9.36 -19.85
CA VAL A 287 -3.89 9.59 -18.47
C VAL A 287 -4.54 10.97 -18.34
N GLN A 288 -3.90 12.00 -18.90
CA GLN A 288 -4.43 13.37 -18.88
C GLN A 288 -5.76 13.51 -19.61
N ALA A 289 -5.99 12.73 -20.68
CA ALA A 289 -7.29 12.68 -21.36
C ALA A 289 -8.40 12.07 -20.48
N VAL A 290 -8.07 11.05 -19.66
CA VAL A 290 -9.02 10.49 -18.68
C VAL A 290 -9.32 11.50 -17.58
N VAL A 291 -8.29 12.17 -17.02
CA VAL A 291 -8.44 13.20 -15.97
C VAL A 291 -9.38 14.32 -16.42
N LYS A 292 -9.20 14.85 -17.64
CA LYS A 292 -10.05 15.92 -18.17
C LYS A 292 -11.52 15.49 -18.28
N ARG A 293 -11.77 14.26 -18.73
CA ARG A 293 -13.14 13.70 -18.77
C ARG A 293 -13.69 13.46 -17.36
N TRP A 294 -12.85 13.10 -16.40
CA TRP A 294 -13.23 12.94 -15.00
C TRP A 294 -13.69 14.25 -14.37
N GLU A 295 -12.93 15.33 -14.58
CA GLU A 295 -13.27 16.67 -14.11
C GLU A 295 -14.61 17.13 -14.69
N GLN A 296 -14.77 16.97 -16.01
CA GLN A 296 -16.02 17.35 -16.68
C GLN A 296 -17.20 16.53 -16.16
N LEU A 297 -17.03 15.21 -16.03
CA LEU A 297 -18.09 14.34 -15.53
C LEU A 297 -18.46 14.66 -14.08
N PHE A 298 -17.48 15.04 -13.25
CA PHE A 298 -17.72 15.54 -11.90
C PHE A 298 -18.58 16.80 -11.90
N VAL A 299 -18.20 17.80 -12.70
CA VAL A 299 -18.96 19.03 -12.85
C VAL A 299 -20.40 18.73 -13.30
N ASP A 300 -20.56 17.93 -14.35
CA ASP A 300 -21.88 17.60 -14.91
C ASP A 300 -22.76 16.85 -13.90
N SER A 301 -22.16 15.92 -13.14
CA SER A 301 -22.84 15.06 -12.17
C SER A 301 -23.27 15.77 -10.89
N PHE A 302 -22.59 16.84 -10.48
CA PHE A 302 -22.79 17.43 -9.16
C PHE A 302 -23.10 18.93 -9.16
N CYS A 303 -22.44 19.74 -10.00
CA CYS A 303 -22.33 21.18 -9.72
C CYS A 303 -22.70 22.09 -10.89
N GLY A 304 -22.49 21.65 -12.14
CA GLY A 304 -22.52 22.54 -13.30
C GLY A 304 -21.56 23.72 -13.13
N ASP A 305 -21.95 24.91 -13.60
CA ASP A 305 -21.09 26.10 -13.55
C ASP A 305 -20.99 26.76 -12.15
N ASP A 306 -21.58 26.16 -11.10
CA ASP A 306 -21.53 26.69 -9.73
C ASP A 306 -20.26 26.23 -8.99
N ALA A 307 -19.24 27.08 -9.02
CA ALA A 307 -17.97 26.85 -8.35
C ALA A 307 -18.08 26.79 -6.81
N ALA A 308 -19.07 27.46 -6.20
CA ALA A 308 -19.27 27.42 -4.75
C ALA A 308 -19.89 26.09 -4.32
N LEU A 309 -20.83 25.57 -5.11
CA LEU A 309 -21.36 24.23 -4.96
C LEU A 309 -20.27 23.17 -5.17
N GLU A 310 -19.42 23.36 -6.19
CA GLU A 310 -18.29 22.47 -6.46
C GLU A 310 -17.35 22.34 -5.26
N ALA A 311 -16.94 23.46 -4.67
CA ALA A 311 -16.08 23.45 -3.49
C ALA A 311 -16.73 22.72 -2.32
N ARG A 312 -18.04 22.88 -2.09
CA ARG A 312 -18.78 22.22 -1.01
C ARG A 312 -18.95 20.72 -1.23
N VAL A 313 -19.25 20.29 -2.46
CA VAL A 313 -19.36 18.86 -2.80
C VAL A 313 -18.01 18.18 -2.62
N ARG A 314 -16.91 18.81 -3.07
CA ARG A 314 -15.56 18.29 -2.85
C ARG A 314 -15.21 18.20 -1.37
N ASP A 315 -15.53 19.22 -0.58
CA ASP A 315 -15.33 19.21 0.88
C ASP A 315 -16.14 18.09 1.58
N ALA A 316 -17.41 17.92 1.20
CA ALA A 316 -18.25 16.84 1.71
C ALA A 316 -17.65 15.46 1.39
N MET A 317 -17.20 15.24 0.15
CA MET A 317 -16.55 13.97 -0.24
C MET A 317 -15.24 13.72 0.51
N MET A 318 -14.49 14.75 0.87
CA MET A 318 -13.28 14.60 1.70
C MET A 318 -13.61 14.24 3.15
N ARG A 319 -14.75 14.72 3.68
CA ARG A 319 -15.14 14.51 5.08
C ARG A 319 -15.94 13.23 5.32
N GLU A 320 -16.64 12.74 4.31
CA GLU A 320 -17.52 11.57 4.39
C GLU A 320 -16.95 10.42 3.54
N PRO A 321 -16.25 9.45 4.15
CA PRO A 321 -15.68 8.31 3.43
C PRO A 321 -16.71 7.50 2.63
N ASP A 322 -17.95 7.42 3.13
CA ASP A 322 -19.05 6.73 2.44
C ASP A 322 -19.41 7.38 1.10
N LEU A 323 -19.15 8.67 0.88
CA LEU A 323 -19.37 9.32 -0.42
C LEU A 323 -18.36 8.90 -1.49
N GLN A 324 -17.22 8.35 -1.08
CA GLN A 324 -16.18 7.78 -1.95
C GLN A 324 -16.41 6.30 -2.21
N LEU A 325 -17.37 5.68 -1.51
CA LEU A 325 -17.72 4.28 -1.71
C LEU A 325 -18.32 4.09 -3.10
N GLY A 326 -17.57 3.41 -3.97
CA GLY A 326 -18.01 3.06 -5.31
C GLY A 326 -17.15 1.95 -5.89
N LEU A 327 -17.76 1.15 -6.75
CA LEU A 327 -17.10 0.01 -7.38
C LEU A 327 -15.89 0.48 -8.22
N GLY A 328 -14.72 -0.09 -7.93
CA GLY A 328 -13.47 0.25 -8.60
C GLY A 328 -12.78 1.52 -8.07
N LEU A 329 -13.34 2.20 -7.06
CA LEU A 329 -12.72 3.35 -6.40
C LEU A 329 -12.03 2.88 -5.11
N ASP A 330 -10.73 2.60 -5.18
CA ASP A 330 -9.88 2.31 -4.02
C ASP A 330 -8.82 3.40 -3.83
N ASP A 331 -8.14 3.37 -2.67
CA ASP A 331 -7.14 4.37 -2.31
C ASP A 331 -6.01 4.48 -3.36
N ALA A 332 -5.64 3.35 -3.97
CA ALA A 332 -4.58 3.30 -4.99
C ALA A 332 -4.98 4.07 -6.25
N LEU A 333 -6.19 3.82 -6.77
CA LEU A 333 -6.71 4.52 -7.94
C LEU A 333 -6.95 6.01 -7.65
N LEU A 334 -7.47 6.35 -6.48
CA LEU A 334 -7.66 7.74 -6.05
C LEU A 334 -6.32 8.49 -5.93
N ALA A 335 -5.29 7.84 -5.38
CA ALA A 335 -3.94 8.41 -5.31
C ALA A 335 -3.30 8.58 -6.70
N TYR A 336 -3.52 7.63 -7.61
CA TYR A 336 -3.08 7.73 -9.00
C TYR A 336 -3.78 8.88 -9.74
N LEU A 337 -5.10 8.98 -9.61
CA LEU A 337 -5.90 10.08 -10.16
C LEU A 337 -5.44 11.44 -9.62
N ASN A 338 -5.25 11.56 -8.31
CA ASN A 338 -4.82 12.80 -7.68
C ASN A 338 -3.44 13.25 -8.19
N ARG A 339 -2.49 12.31 -8.33
CA ARG A 339 -1.18 12.60 -8.94
C ARG A 339 -1.32 13.09 -10.39
N ALA A 340 -2.20 12.48 -11.17
CA ALA A 340 -2.44 12.89 -12.56
C ALA A 340 -3.10 14.27 -12.66
N HIS A 341 -4.07 14.58 -11.79
CA HIS A 341 -4.69 15.90 -11.69
C HIS A 341 -3.67 17.00 -11.40
N LEU A 342 -2.72 16.75 -10.49
CA LEU A 342 -1.66 17.71 -10.17
C LEU A 342 -0.77 18.04 -11.38
N VAL A 343 -0.49 17.07 -12.26
CA VAL A 343 0.34 17.29 -13.45
C VAL A 343 -0.38 18.08 -14.55
N GLY A 344 -1.69 17.82 -14.74
CA GLY A 344 -2.49 18.41 -15.82
C GLY A 344 -2.71 19.92 -15.72
N HIS A 345 -2.75 20.47 -14.51
CA HIS A 345 -2.98 21.89 -14.25
C HIS A 345 -1.73 22.77 -14.40
N GLY A 346 -0.64 22.25 -14.98
CA GLY A 346 0.64 22.98 -15.10
C GLY A 346 1.23 23.37 -13.74
N ALA A 347 0.72 22.76 -12.67
CA ALA A 347 1.13 22.99 -11.31
C ALA A 347 2.33 22.10 -11.02
N THR A 348 3.53 22.68 -10.92
CA THR A 348 4.49 22.18 -9.92
C THR A 348 3.72 21.96 -8.62
N PRO A 349 3.88 20.83 -7.92
CA PRO A 349 2.95 20.40 -6.88
C PRO A 349 2.85 21.46 -5.78
N VAL A 350 1.81 22.28 -5.89
CA VAL A 350 1.28 23.17 -4.85
C VAL A 350 -0.15 22.72 -4.65
N ASN A 351 -0.31 21.48 -4.16
CA ASN A 351 -1.51 20.98 -3.45
C ASN A 351 -1.43 19.46 -3.13
N ALA A 352 -0.27 18.96 -2.72
CA ALA A 352 -0.30 18.01 -1.61
C ALA A 352 -0.08 18.88 -0.37
N GLY A 353 -1.07 18.97 0.51
CA GLY A 353 -0.84 19.54 1.84
C GLY A 353 0.34 18.85 2.54
N PRO A 354 0.76 19.32 3.72
CA PRO A 354 1.70 18.57 4.54
C PRO A 354 1.20 17.13 4.69
N LYS A 355 2.12 16.16 4.76
CA LYS A 355 1.74 14.77 5.04
C LYS A 355 0.83 14.72 6.28
N PRO A 356 -0.17 13.82 6.34
CA PRO A 356 -1.10 13.74 7.48
C PRO A 356 -0.39 13.68 8.84
N SER A 357 0.71 12.94 8.94
CA SER A 357 1.56 12.87 10.12
C SER A 357 2.17 14.23 10.51
N ALA A 358 2.66 14.99 9.52
CA ALA A 358 3.26 16.32 9.72
C ALA A 358 2.23 17.34 10.20
N LEU A 359 1.02 17.32 9.63
CA LEU A 359 -0.09 18.16 10.09
C LEU A 359 -0.51 17.79 11.51
N LEU A 360 -0.70 16.48 11.78
CA LEU A 360 -1.05 15.97 13.10
C LEU A 360 -0.11 16.48 14.18
N VAL A 361 1.21 16.36 13.98
CA VAL A 361 2.19 16.78 14.99
C VAL A 361 2.26 18.30 15.13
N ALA A 362 2.09 19.06 14.04
CA ALA A 362 2.00 20.51 14.12
C ALA A 362 0.77 20.96 14.91
N THR A 363 -0.39 20.31 14.71
CA THR A 363 -1.61 20.58 15.49
C THR A 363 -1.39 20.30 16.97
N GLN A 364 -0.64 19.26 17.33
CA GLN A 364 -0.31 18.99 18.74
C GLN A 364 0.58 20.08 19.36
N ARG A 365 1.56 20.62 18.61
CA ARG A 365 2.37 21.75 19.08
C ARG A 365 1.54 23.02 19.24
N ALA A 366 0.61 23.29 18.33
CA ALA A 366 -0.30 24.43 18.44
C ALA A 366 -1.27 24.27 19.64
N ALA A 367 -1.83 23.08 19.83
CA ALA A 367 -2.67 22.77 20.98
C ALA A 367 -1.92 23.00 22.31
N HIS A 368 -0.61 22.72 22.35
CA HIS A 368 0.23 22.99 23.52
C HIS A 368 0.29 24.47 23.86
N GLN A 369 0.42 25.34 22.84
CA GLN A 369 0.43 26.79 23.03
C GLN A 369 -0.88 27.29 23.68
N LEU A 370 -2.01 26.63 23.38
CA LEU A 370 -3.34 27.00 23.87
C LEU A 370 -3.69 26.39 25.24
N LEU A 371 -3.27 25.15 25.51
CA LEU A 371 -3.82 24.34 26.61
C LEU A 371 -2.95 24.22 27.84
N ASP A 372 -1.62 24.18 27.67
CA ASP A 372 -0.72 23.70 28.72
C ASP A 372 0.05 24.86 29.36
N ARG A 373 0.19 24.85 30.68
CA ARG A 373 0.90 25.90 31.43
C ARG A 373 1.63 25.28 32.63
N PRO A 374 2.93 25.58 32.84
CA PRO A 374 3.81 26.40 31.99
C PRO A 374 4.17 25.71 30.67
N LEU A 375 4.50 26.45 29.62
CA LEU A 375 4.89 25.83 28.34
C LEU A 375 6.16 24.96 28.51
N VAL A 376 6.17 23.80 27.87
CA VAL A 376 7.34 22.91 27.73
C VAL A 376 8.14 23.30 26.50
N LEU A 377 7.44 23.63 25.42
CA LEU A 377 7.98 24.14 24.19
C LEU A 377 7.30 25.47 23.86
N ASP A 378 8.05 26.56 23.89
CA ASP A 378 7.60 27.86 23.42
C ASP A 378 7.78 27.90 21.90
N ASP A 379 6.68 27.81 21.15
CA ASP A 379 6.67 27.72 19.69
C ASP A 379 5.81 28.87 19.12
N PRO A 380 6.40 30.07 18.94
CA PRO A 380 5.66 31.29 18.64
C PRO A 380 4.95 31.26 17.28
N VAL A 381 5.33 30.32 16.42
CA VAL A 381 4.75 30.17 15.08
C VAL A 381 3.91 28.91 14.92
N ALA A 382 3.69 28.13 15.99
CA ALA A 382 2.94 26.87 15.94
C ALA A 382 1.52 27.02 15.39
N LEU A 383 0.82 28.08 15.79
CA LEU A 383 -0.53 28.37 15.30
C LEU A 383 -0.46 28.91 13.86
N THR A 384 0.45 29.85 13.61
CA THR A 384 0.57 30.52 12.31
C THR A 384 0.92 29.55 11.18
N VAL A 385 1.80 28.57 11.42
CA VAL A 385 2.22 27.60 10.40
C VAL A 385 1.11 26.62 10.00
N LEU A 386 0.07 26.45 10.83
CA LEU A 386 -1.08 25.60 10.50
C LEU A 386 -2.01 26.24 9.47
N GLY A 387 -2.17 27.57 9.52
CA GLY A 387 -3.17 28.29 8.73
C GLY A 387 -4.48 28.53 9.49
N ALA A 388 -5.24 29.53 9.02
CA ALA A 388 -6.42 30.02 9.75
C ALA A 388 -7.52 28.98 9.90
N ALA A 389 -7.75 28.14 8.89
CA ALA A 389 -8.79 27.11 8.91
C ALA A 389 -8.49 26.02 9.95
N GLU A 390 -7.24 25.53 9.99
CA GLU A 390 -6.77 24.53 10.93
C GLU A 390 -6.71 25.07 12.36
N VAL A 391 -6.31 26.34 12.52
CA VAL A 391 -6.37 27.03 13.81
C VAL A 391 -7.82 27.15 14.28
N GLN A 392 -8.76 27.51 13.42
CA GLN A 392 -10.18 27.57 13.79
C GLN A 392 -10.70 26.19 14.19
N ALA A 393 -10.43 25.15 13.39
CA ALA A 393 -10.83 23.78 13.69
C ALA A 393 -10.23 23.25 15.01
N LEU A 394 -9.00 23.66 15.35
CA LEU A 394 -8.38 23.38 16.64
C LEU A 394 -9.16 24.07 17.79
N HIS A 395 -9.50 25.36 17.64
CA HIS A 395 -10.29 26.09 18.64
C HIS A 395 -11.67 25.46 18.86
N ASP A 396 -12.34 25.09 17.77
CA ASP A 396 -13.68 24.48 17.80
C ASP A 396 -13.68 23.10 18.48
N ASN A 397 -12.52 22.43 18.55
CA ASN A 397 -12.39 21.07 19.08
C ASN A 397 -11.36 20.95 20.21
N LEU A 398 -11.11 22.01 20.99
CA LEU A 398 -10.08 21.99 22.05
C LEU A 398 -10.26 20.87 23.07
N ASP A 399 -11.49 20.49 23.40
CA ASP A 399 -11.77 19.42 24.37
C ASP A 399 -11.26 18.04 23.90
N LYS A 400 -11.21 17.79 22.59
CA LYS A 400 -10.58 16.58 22.02
C LYS A 400 -9.12 16.47 22.45
N PHE A 401 -8.42 17.59 22.57
CA PHE A 401 -7.02 17.64 22.98
C PHE A 401 -6.85 17.52 24.51
N ARG A 402 -7.92 17.55 25.30
CA ARG A 402 -7.85 17.27 26.74
C ARG A 402 -7.98 15.77 27.07
N GLN A 403 -8.28 14.93 26.09
CA GLN A 403 -8.47 13.49 26.28
C GLN A 403 -7.12 12.77 26.52
N PRO A 404 -7.08 11.67 27.29
CA PRO A 404 -5.83 11.01 27.67
C PRO A 404 -4.91 10.64 26.49
N MET A 405 -5.47 10.12 25.40
CA MET A 405 -4.68 9.75 24.21
C MET A 405 -4.02 10.96 23.54
N THR A 406 -4.75 12.05 23.36
CA THR A 406 -4.24 13.28 22.73
C THR A 406 -3.28 14.02 23.65
N VAL A 407 -3.49 14.01 24.96
CA VAL A 407 -2.51 14.49 25.96
C VAL A 407 -1.20 13.71 25.85
N GLY A 408 -1.26 12.38 25.75
CA GLY A 408 -0.06 11.55 25.59
C GLY A 408 0.72 11.85 24.31
N LEU A 409 0.01 11.99 23.19
CA LEU A 409 0.61 12.36 21.90
C LEU A 409 1.20 13.77 21.95
N ARG A 410 0.44 14.75 22.47
CA ARG A 410 0.91 16.13 22.64
C ARG A 410 2.17 16.20 23.47
N SER A 411 2.17 15.55 24.63
CA SER A 411 3.32 15.46 25.54
C SER A 411 4.55 14.91 24.82
N THR A 412 4.38 13.84 24.03
CA THR A 412 5.47 13.23 23.26
C THR A 412 6.04 14.20 22.24
N VAL A 413 5.17 14.86 21.46
CA VAL A 413 5.57 15.80 20.39
C VAL A 413 6.30 17.03 20.95
N VAL A 414 5.82 17.62 22.04
CA VAL A 414 6.44 18.83 22.60
C VAL A 414 7.74 18.51 23.32
N VAL A 415 7.82 17.38 24.03
CA VAL A 415 9.04 16.98 24.74
C VAL A 415 10.14 16.56 23.77
N ARG A 416 9.83 15.81 22.69
CA ARG A 416 10.86 15.46 21.70
C ARG A 416 11.43 16.70 20.99
N SER A 417 10.59 17.69 20.73
CA SER A 417 11.02 18.98 20.14
C SER A 417 11.84 19.79 21.14
N ARG A 418 11.45 19.83 22.42
CA ARG A 418 12.20 20.51 23.47
C ARG A 418 13.58 19.86 23.70
N LEU A 419 13.66 18.53 23.66
CA LEU A 419 14.92 17.82 23.77
C LEU A 419 15.86 18.16 22.59
N ALA A 420 15.33 18.28 21.38
CA ALA A 420 16.12 18.71 20.22
C ALA A 420 16.66 20.13 20.38
N ASP A 421 15.83 21.05 20.89
CA ASP A 421 16.25 22.43 21.20
C ASP A 421 17.35 22.47 22.27
N ASP A 422 17.24 21.65 23.32
CA ASP A 422 18.30 21.53 24.35
C ASP A 422 19.60 20.97 23.76
N VAL A 423 19.53 19.91 22.94
CA VAL A 423 20.70 19.31 22.27
C VAL A 423 21.37 20.33 21.35
N TRP A 424 20.58 21.13 20.63
CA TRP A 424 21.09 22.18 19.77
C TRP A 424 21.76 23.30 20.58
N ALA A 425 21.10 23.79 21.63
CA ALA A 425 21.67 24.81 22.52
C ALA A 425 22.99 24.37 23.17
N ASP A 426 23.06 23.13 23.65
CA ASP A 426 24.29 22.57 24.22
C ASP A 426 25.42 22.50 23.16
N ALA A 427 25.08 22.16 21.91
CA ALA A 427 26.05 22.09 20.81
C ALA A 427 26.55 23.47 20.38
N LEU A 428 25.67 24.47 20.35
CA LEU A 428 26.05 25.87 20.12
C LEU A 428 27.10 26.33 21.16
N GLY A 429 26.91 25.97 22.43
CA GLY A 429 27.85 26.23 23.51
C GLY A 429 29.22 25.57 23.32
N ARG A 430 29.28 24.45 22.59
CA ARG A 430 30.53 23.76 22.20
C ARG A 430 31.15 24.28 20.90
N GLY A 431 30.57 25.30 20.27
CA GLY A 431 31.08 25.88 19.03
C GLY A 431 30.52 25.27 17.75
N VAL A 432 29.55 24.35 17.81
CA VAL A 432 28.87 23.81 16.62
C VAL A 432 28.05 24.92 15.95
N ARG A 433 28.05 24.99 14.61
CA ARG A 433 27.38 26.05 13.84
C ARG A 433 26.46 25.54 12.73
N GLN A 434 26.22 24.24 12.68
CA GLN A 434 25.35 23.60 11.70
C GLN A 434 24.30 22.75 12.40
N TYR A 435 23.03 23.04 12.16
CA TYR A 435 21.90 22.24 12.62
C TYR A 435 21.10 21.74 11.43
N VAL A 436 20.83 20.45 11.35
CA VAL A 436 20.14 19.82 10.24
C VAL A 436 18.87 19.16 10.77
N VAL A 437 17.71 19.56 10.26
CA VAL A 437 16.42 18.95 10.56
C VAL A 437 16.05 18.03 9.40
N LEU A 438 16.09 16.71 9.65
CA LEU A 438 15.79 15.67 8.67
C LEU A 438 14.29 15.34 8.70
N GLY A 439 13.63 15.40 7.54
CA GLY A 439 12.17 15.28 7.43
C GLY A 439 11.47 16.44 8.14
N ALA A 440 11.86 17.67 7.77
CA ALA A 440 11.47 18.88 8.51
C ALA A 440 9.95 19.07 8.61
N GLY A 441 9.16 18.68 7.63
CA GLY A 441 7.71 18.83 7.61
C GLY A 441 7.30 20.25 7.95
N LEU A 442 6.55 20.37 9.06
CA LEU A 442 6.14 21.65 9.63
C LEU A 442 6.95 22.02 10.88
N ASP A 443 8.18 21.53 11.03
CA ASP A 443 9.08 21.90 12.12
C ASP A 443 9.30 23.41 12.17
N THR A 444 9.52 23.97 13.35
CA THR A 444 9.64 25.42 13.56
C THR A 444 10.93 25.79 14.28
N SER A 445 11.91 24.89 14.38
CA SER A 445 13.13 25.07 15.17
C SER A 445 13.89 26.33 14.76
N ALA A 446 14.00 26.61 13.46
CA ALA A 446 14.63 27.84 12.99
C ALA A 446 13.89 29.11 13.46
N PHE A 447 12.56 29.05 13.58
CA PHE A 447 11.73 30.17 14.05
C PHE A 447 11.71 30.29 15.57
N ARG A 448 11.94 29.20 16.30
CA ARG A 448 12.13 29.22 17.77
C ARG A 448 13.51 29.78 18.16
N HIS A 449 14.49 29.69 17.27
CA HIS A 449 15.86 30.16 17.48
C HIS A 449 16.35 31.08 16.34
N PRO A 450 15.66 32.21 16.07
CA PRO A 450 15.94 33.03 14.89
C PRO A 450 17.33 33.68 14.93
N ASP A 451 17.84 33.95 16.13
CA ASP A 451 19.14 34.58 16.38
C ASP A 451 20.28 33.58 16.68
N ALA A 452 20.01 32.26 16.55
CA ALA A 452 21.05 31.26 16.80
C ALA A 452 22.23 31.42 15.84
N PRO A 453 23.49 31.42 16.34
CA PRO A 453 24.65 31.56 15.48
C PRO A 453 24.84 30.31 14.61
N GLY A 454 24.99 30.51 13.31
CA GLY A 454 25.23 29.43 12.36
C GLY A 454 24.15 29.28 11.30
N ARG A 455 23.98 28.05 10.80
CA ARG A 455 23.04 27.68 9.74
C ARG A 455 22.10 26.58 10.24
N VAL A 456 20.82 26.72 9.91
CA VAL A 456 19.82 25.67 10.06
C VAL A 456 19.44 25.17 8.68
N PHE A 457 19.58 23.87 8.44
CA PHE A 457 19.22 23.20 7.19
C PHE A 457 17.96 22.39 7.42
N GLU A 458 16.86 22.71 6.73
CA GLU A 458 15.65 21.89 6.72
C GLU A 458 15.68 20.98 5.50
N VAL A 459 15.75 19.68 5.73
CA VAL A 459 15.76 18.66 4.69
C VAL A 459 14.39 18.01 4.62
N ASP A 460 13.71 18.11 3.48
CA ASP A 460 12.42 17.46 3.26
C ASP A 460 12.05 17.43 1.77
N LEU A 461 10.93 16.77 1.45
CA LEU A 461 10.38 16.68 0.12
C LEU A 461 10.13 18.07 -0.48
N PRO A 462 10.44 18.28 -1.78
CA PRO A 462 10.24 19.56 -2.45
C PRO A 462 8.81 20.13 -2.29
N ALA A 463 7.79 19.27 -2.41
CA ALA A 463 6.39 19.69 -2.28
C ALA A 463 6.04 20.17 -0.86
N THR A 464 6.50 19.46 0.18
CA THR A 464 6.25 19.83 1.58
C THR A 464 6.93 21.16 1.93
N GLN A 465 8.17 21.37 1.46
CA GLN A 465 8.86 22.64 1.65
C GLN A 465 8.20 23.79 0.89
N ALA A 466 7.76 23.57 -0.34
CA ALA A 466 7.04 24.58 -1.13
C ALA A 466 5.74 25.00 -0.43
N TRP A 467 4.99 24.03 0.11
CA TRP A 467 3.77 24.28 0.88
C TRP A 467 4.03 25.11 2.12
N LYS A 468 5.00 24.70 2.96
CA LYS A 468 5.35 25.44 4.18
C LYS A 468 5.81 26.86 3.85
N GLN A 469 6.65 27.03 2.83
CA GLN A 469 7.08 28.35 2.39
C GLN A 469 5.91 29.23 1.90
N ALA A 470 4.94 28.65 1.19
CA ALA A 470 3.73 29.37 0.80
C ALA A 470 2.93 29.84 2.02
N ARG A 471 2.69 28.97 3.00
CA ARG A 471 2.00 29.33 4.25
C ARG A 471 2.71 30.43 5.04
N LEU A 472 4.03 30.34 5.17
CA LEU A 472 4.82 31.36 5.85
C LEU A 472 4.70 32.72 5.14
N ARG A 473 4.76 32.73 3.79
CA ARG A 473 4.55 33.94 2.99
C ARG A 473 3.15 34.51 3.15
N ASP A 474 2.11 33.66 3.08
CA ASP A 474 0.71 34.07 3.22
C ASP A 474 0.47 34.69 4.61
N ALA A 475 1.17 34.21 5.63
CA ALA A 475 1.14 34.74 6.98
C ALA A 475 2.05 35.97 7.21
N GLY A 476 2.74 36.47 6.18
CA GLY A 476 3.66 37.60 6.28
C GLY A 476 4.93 37.30 7.09
N MET A 477 5.29 36.03 7.29
CA MET A 477 6.46 35.62 8.05
C MET A 477 7.65 35.32 7.13
N ALA A 478 8.68 36.17 7.22
CA ALA A 478 9.94 35.91 6.53
C ALA A 478 10.73 34.80 7.24
N PRO A 479 11.31 33.83 6.50
CA PRO A 479 12.25 32.87 7.06
C PRO A 479 13.46 33.57 7.72
N PRO A 480 13.95 33.08 8.87
CA PRO A 480 15.16 33.60 9.50
C PRO A 480 16.38 33.54 8.56
N PRO A 481 17.32 34.51 8.61
CA PRO A 481 18.50 34.50 7.75
C PRO A 481 19.40 33.26 7.89
N SER A 482 19.32 32.58 9.04
CA SER A 482 20.03 31.34 9.35
C SER A 482 19.45 30.10 8.64
N LEU A 483 18.18 30.14 8.20
CA LEU A 483 17.48 28.99 7.62
C LEU A 483 17.84 28.79 6.14
N ARG A 484 18.08 27.53 5.76
CA ARG A 484 18.26 27.06 4.39
C ARG A 484 17.34 25.87 4.16
N PHE A 485 16.44 25.99 3.17
CA PHE A 485 15.62 24.88 2.71
C PHE A 485 16.43 23.99 1.77
N VAL A 486 16.41 22.69 2.02
CA VAL A 486 17.17 21.65 1.30
C VAL A 486 16.18 20.65 0.73
N PRO A 487 15.67 20.86 -0.49
CA PRO A 487 14.66 20.00 -1.08
C PRO A 487 15.30 18.67 -1.50
N VAL A 488 15.03 17.60 -0.73
CA VAL A 488 15.59 16.27 -0.94
C VAL A 488 14.49 15.23 -0.77
N ASP A 489 14.43 14.32 -1.74
CA ASP A 489 13.72 13.06 -1.60
C ASP A 489 14.72 11.98 -1.21
N PHE A 490 14.60 11.44 0.00
CA PHE A 490 15.47 10.39 0.56
C PHE A 490 15.56 9.15 -0.35
N GLU A 491 14.59 8.93 -1.23
CA GLU A 491 14.56 7.78 -2.14
C GLU A 491 15.20 8.06 -3.51
N ARG A 492 15.41 9.33 -3.90
CA ARG A 492 15.82 9.71 -5.27
C ARG A 492 17.11 10.52 -5.37
N VAL A 493 17.45 11.32 -4.35
CA VAL A 493 18.67 12.13 -4.30
C VAL A 493 19.34 11.91 -2.95
N GLY A 494 20.64 11.57 -2.96
CA GLY A 494 21.37 11.30 -1.74
C GLY A 494 21.44 12.54 -0.83
N LEU A 495 21.13 12.37 0.47
CA LEU A 495 21.16 13.40 1.51
C LEU A 495 22.44 14.27 1.46
N ALA A 496 23.59 13.62 1.26
CA ALA A 496 24.89 14.27 1.19
C ALA A 496 24.97 15.34 0.08
N GLU A 497 24.46 15.01 -1.11
CA GLU A 497 24.49 15.91 -2.26
C GLU A 497 23.58 17.11 -2.06
N GLY A 498 22.37 16.87 -1.53
CA GLY A 498 21.42 17.95 -1.22
C GLY A 498 21.98 18.94 -0.20
N LEU A 499 22.55 18.42 0.89
CA LEU A 499 23.18 19.24 1.93
C LEU A 499 24.38 20.03 1.39
N ALA A 500 25.28 19.39 0.63
CA ALA A 500 26.43 20.06 0.05
C ALA A 500 26.03 21.24 -0.86
N ARG A 501 25.00 21.07 -1.70
CA ARG A 501 24.45 22.15 -2.55
C ARG A 501 23.90 23.32 -1.74
N ALA A 502 23.35 23.06 -0.55
CA ALA A 502 22.86 24.09 0.36
C ALA A 502 23.98 24.79 1.16
N GLY A 503 25.23 24.33 1.02
CA GLY A 503 26.39 24.87 1.72
C GLY A 503 26.61 24.28 3.11
N PHE A 504 26.16 23.04 3.34
CA PHE A 504 26.57 22.23 4.49
C PHE A 504 28.03 21.80 4.33
N ASP A 505 28.80 21.90 5.41
CA ASP A 505 30.20 21.50 5.49
C ASP A 505 30.33 20.22 6.31
N ALA A 506 30.61 19.09 5.66
CA ALA A 506 30.75 17.80 6.34
C ALA A 506 32.03 17.70 7.19
N ASP A 507 33.02 18.56 6.94
CA ASP A 507 34.29 18.63 7.68
C ASP A 507 34.19 19.52 8.93
N ALA A 508 33.05 20.19 9.14
CA ALA A 508 32.72 20.90 10.35
C ALA A 508 31.65 20.16 11.18
N PRO A 509 31.72 20.17 12.53
CA PRO A 509 30.73 19.48 13.37
C PRO A 509 29.31 19.98 13.10
N ALA A 510 28.34 19.05 13.16
CA ALA A 510 26.92 19.35 12.95
C ALA A 510 26.02 18.56 13.91
N VAL A 511 24.88 19.14 14.26
CA VAL A 511 23.81 18.42 14.97
C VAL A 511 22.67 18.12 14.01
N PHE A 512 22.22 16.87 14.00
CA PHE A 512 21.08 16.40 13.24
C PHE A 512 19.91 16.11 14.17
N SER A 513 18.72 16.56 13.82
CA SER A 513 17.46 16.20 14.45
C SER A 513 16.61 15.42 13.46
N TRP A 514 16.20 14.21 13.83
CA TRP A 514 15.48 13.29 12.96
C TRP A 514 14.28 12.66 13.68
N LEU A 515 13.25 13.49 13.86
CA LEU A 515 12.11 13.21 14.74
C LEU A 515 10.88 12.82 13.92
N GLY A 516 10.25 11.69 14.23
CA GLY A 516 9.03 11.26 13.56
C GLY A 516 9.20 10.86 12.09
N VAL A 517 10.38 10.36 11.70
CA VAL A 517 10.68 10.00 10.30
C VAL A 517 11.10 8.55 10.12
N THR A 518 11.99 8.03 10.97
CA THR A 518 12.64 6.72 10.75
C THR A 518 11.67 5.56 10.60
N MET A 519 10.51 5.61 11.28
CA MET A 519 9.46 4.58 11.19
C MET A 519 8.83 4.51 9.81
N TYR A 520 8.90 5.55 8.99
CA TYR A 520 8.31 5.60 7.64
C TYR A 520 9.31 5.21 6.54
N LEU A 521 10.57 4.97 6.89
CA LEU A 521 11.64 4.62 5.96
C LEU A 521 11.99 3.14 6.07
N ASP A 522 12.48 2.55 4.99
CA ASP A 522 13.06 1.21 5.01
C ASP A 522 14.35 1.18 5.86
N GLU A 523 14.63 0.05 6.51
CA GLU A 523 15.76 -0.06 7.46
C GLU A 523 17.08 0.32 6.78
N ALA A 524 17.27 -0.07 5.51
CA ALA A 524 18.45 0.29 4.73
C ALA A 524 18.63 1.81 4.60
N ALA A 525 17.57 2.56 4.30
CA ALA A 525 17.61 4.02 4.19
C ALA A 525 17.92 4.69 5.54
N VAL A 526 17.41 4.11 6.64
CA VAL A 526 17.75 4.57 8.00
C VAL A 526 19.25 4.40 8.27
N ILE A 527 19.78 3.21 8.00
CA ILE A 527 21.19 2.88 8.22
C ILE A 527 22.11 3.69 7.30
N ASP A 528 21.73 3.93 6.04
CA ASP A 528 22.51 4.73 5.10
C ASP A 528 22.64 6.19 5.54
N THR A 529 21.56 6.77 6.06
CA THR A 529 21.58 8.12 6.64
C THR A 529 22.45 8.17 7.90
N LEU A 530 22.33 7.18 8.79
CA LEU A 530 23.19 7.09 9.98
C LEU A 530 24.67 6.94 9.60
N ARG A 531 24.98 6.18 8.54
CA ARG A 531 26.34 6.04 8.02
C ARG A 531 26.89 7.34 7.47
N PHE A 532 26.07 8.11 6.74
CA PHE A 532 26.45 9.45 6.29
C PHE A 532 26.81 10.35 7.48
N ILE A 533 25.95 10.40 8.50
CA ILE A 533 26.19 11.22 9.69
C ILE A 533 27.44 10.76 10.45
N ALA A 534 27.66 9.44 10.56
CA ALA A 534 28.86 8.89 11.19
C ALA A 534 30.16 9.26 10.45
N GLY A 535 30.07 9.59 9.16
CA GLY A 535 31.18 10.08 8.35
C GLY A 535 31.45 11.59 8.46
N CYS A 536 30.61 12.35 9.16
CA CYS A 536 30.84 13.79 9.40
C CYS A 536 31.94 14.02 10.44
N ALA A 537 32.41 15.26 10.55
CA ALA A 537 33.45 15.66 11.49
C ALA A 537 33.15 15.26 12.95
N LYS A 538 34.21 14.90 13.67
CA LYS A 538 34.15 14.54 15.10
C LYS A 538 33.43 15.61 15.92
N GLY A 539 32.56 15.18 16.83
CA GLY A 539 31.68 16.07 17.58
C GLY A 539 30.34 16.35 16.89
N SER A 540 30.13 15.80 15.69
CA SER A 540 28.79 15.72 15.09
C SER A 540 27.90 14.77 15.89
N ALA A 541 26.60 15.05 15.93
CA ALA A 541 25.66 14.23 16.69
C ALA A 541 24.29 14.16 16.01
N VAL A 542 23.56 13.08 16.23
CA VAL A 542 22.17 12.92 15.76
C VAL A 542 21.25 12.56 16.91
N LEU A 543 20.22 13.38 17.13
CA LEU A 543 19.06 13.02 17.94
C LEU A 543 17.98 12.48 17.00
N PHE A 544 17.67 11.20 17.10
CA PHE A 544 16.64 10.58 16.29
C PHE A 544 15.63 9.79 17.11
N GLU A 545 14.42 9.72 16.58
CA GLU A 545 13.33 8.92 17.12
C GLU A 545 13.24 7.61 16.35
N TYR A 546 13.05 6.49 17.05
CA TYR A 546 12.69 5.20 16.46
C TYR A 546 11.58 4.54 17.26
N VAL A 547 10.93 3.54 16.65
CA VAL A 547 9.88 2.75 17.30
C VAL A 547 10.35 1.33 17.53
N MET A 548 10.04 0.78 18.70
CA MET A 548 10.29 -0.63 19.00
C MET A 548 9.20 -1.51 18.36
N PRO A 549 9.47 -2.81 18.09
CA PRO A 549 8.46 -3.72 17.57
C PRO A 549 7.18 -3.73 18.40
N LEU A 550 6.02 -3.57 17.73
CA LEU A 550 4.72 -3.46 18.42
C LEU A 550 4.36 -4.72 19.20
N ALA A 551 4.92 -5.88 18.83
CA ALA A 551 4.75 -7.14 19.54
C ALA A 551 5.25 -7.08 21.00
N ASN A 552 6.16 -6.15 21.31
CA ASN A 552 6.71 -5.96 22.66
C ASN A 552 5.86 -5.01 23.52
N LEU A 553 4.76 -4.48 22.97
CA LEU A 553 3.86 -3.59 23.71
C LEU A 553 2.81 -4.38 24.50
N PRO A 554 2.29 -3.82 25.61
CA PRO A 554 1.12 -4.37 26.28
C PRO A 554 -0.08 -4.52 25.31
N PRO A 555 -0.92 -5.58 25.44
CA PRO A 555 -1.93 -5.92 24.43
C PRO A 555 -2.88 -4.78 24.05
N LEU A 556 -3.41 -4.05 25.04
CA LEU A 556 -4.33 -2.94 24.78
C LEU A 556 -3.67 -1.82 23.98
N MET A 557 -2.41 -1.53 24.28
CA MET A 557 -1.63 -0.49 23.62
C MET A 557 -1.21 -0.92 22.21
N ARG A 558 -0.87 -2.20 22.03
CA ARG A 558 -0.60 -2.78 20.71
C ARG A 558 -1.78 -2.57 19.77
N ILE A 559 -3.01 -2.89 20.22
CA ILE A 559 -4.24 -2.70 19.43
C ILE A 559 -4.41 -1.23 19.04
N THR A 560 -4.24 -0.30 19.99
CA THR A 560 -4.37 1.14 19.70
C THR A 560 -3.33 1.62 18.69
N MET A 561 -2.07 1.14 18.79
CA MET A 561 -1.00 1.50 17.85
C MET A 561 -1.21 0.86 16.48
N GLU A 562 -1.67 -0.39 16.40
CA GLU A 562 -2.02 -1.06 15.15
C GLU A 562 -3.16 -0.30 14.43
N GLN A 563 -4.19 0.14 15.15
CA GLN A 563 -5.26 0.97 14.58
C GLN A 563 -4.76 2.34 14.07
N MET A 564 -3.90 3.01 14.85
CA MET A 564 -3.33 4.30 14.46
C MET A 564 -2.43 4.17 13.23
N THR A 565 -1.56 3.16 13.21
CA THR A 565 -0.64 2.92 12.09
C THR A 565 -1.38 2.47 10.84
N ALA A 566 -2.44 1.66 10.96
CA ALA A 566 -3.31 1.31 9.84
C ALA A 566 -3.97 2.55 9.22
N ARG A 567 -4.43 3.52 10.03
CA ARG A 567 -4.99 4.78 9.53
C ARG A 567 -3.95 5.61 8.77
N LEU A 568 -2.72 5.69 9.27
CA LEU A 568 -1.64 6.39 8.57
C LEU A 568 -1.24 5.66 7.27
N ALA A 569 -1.19 4.32 7.31
CA ALA A 569 -0.94 3.49 6.13
C ALA A 569 -1.98 3.71 5.04
N ALA A 570 -3.27 3.80 5.40
CA ALA A 570 -4.35 4.14 4.47
C ALA A 570 -4.17 5.51 3.80
N HIS A 571 -3.43 6.44 4.42
CA HIS A 571 -3.10 7.74 3.84
C HIS A 571 -1.68 7.79 3.26
N GLY A 572 -1.09 6.64 2.91
CA GLY A 572 0.22 6.54 2.26
C GLY A 572 1.43 6.69 3.19
N GLU A 573 1.23 6.57 4.51
CA GLU A 573 2.30 6.65 5.52
C GLU A 573 2.42 5.35 6.35
N PRO A 574 2.70 4.19 5.73
CA PRO A 574 2.89 2.95 6.48
C PRO A 574 4.18 3.00 7.31
N TRP A 575 4.14 2.40 8.50
CA TRP A 575 5.35 2.16 9.28
C TRP A 575 6.11 0.96 8.70
N LYS A 576 7.36 1.19 8.30
CA LYS A 576 8.24 0.25 7.62
C LYS A 576 9.33 -0.34 8.53
N SER A 577 9.85 0.44 9.48
CA SER A 577 11.02 0.05 10.28
C SER A 577 10.78 0.09 11.78
N PHE A 578 11.37 -0.89 12.47
CA PHE A 578 11.34 -1.05 13.93
C PHE A 578 12.72 -1.46 14.43
N PHE A 579 13.12 -0.95 15.59
CA PHE A 579 14.44 -1.23 16.15
C PHE A 579 14.36 -1.68 17.60
N GLU A 580 15.02 -2.79 17.90
CA GLU A 580 15.30 -3.19 19.28
C GLU A 580 16.43 -2.32 19.86
N PRO A 581 16.27 -1.74 21.06
CA PRO A 581 17.24 -0.79 21.62
C PRO A 581 18.68 -1.31 21.68
N ASP A 582 18.88 -2.53 22.18
CA ASP A 582 20.22 -3.10 22.34
C ASP A 582 20.88 -3.41 20.99
N ALA A 583 20.09 -3.93 20.05
CA ALA A 583 20.56 -4.21 18.70
C ALA A 583 20.94 -2.92 17.95
N LEU A 584 20.17 -1.85 18.14
CA LEU A 584 20.46 -0.54 17.56
C LEU A 584 21.72 0.08 18.16
N ALA A 585 21.93 -0.01 19.47
CA ALA A 585 23.14 0.49 20.13
C ALA A 585 24.41 -0.17 19.57
N VAL A 586 24.39 -1.50 19.38
CA VAL A 586 25.49 -2.24 18.74
C VAL A 586 25.72 -1.78 17.30
N ARG A 587 24.65 -1.54 16.53
CA ARG A 587 24.77 -1.04 15.15
C ARG A 587 25.33 0.37 15.10
N LEU A 588 24.91 1.27 15.98
CA LEU A 588 25.46 2.63 16.05
C LEU A 588 26.97 2.61 16.33
N ALA A 589 27.42 1.77 17.28
CA ALA A 589 28.84 1.60 17.54
C ALA A 589 29.61 1.07 16.31
N ALA A 590 29.02 0.08 15.60
CA ALA A 590 29.61 -0.46 14.38
C ALA A 590 29.67 0.54 13.21
N LEU A 591 28.77 1.52 13.17
CA LEU A 591 28.77 2.60 12.17
C LEU A 591 29.81 3.69 12.45
N GLY A 592 30.37 3.74 13.66
CA GLY A 592 31.39 4.73 14.04
C GLY A 592 30.95 5.76 15.07
N PHE A 593 29.75 5.65 15.64
CA PHE A 593 29.34 6.51 16.76
C PHE A 593 30.07 6.09 18.04
N SER A 594 30.77 7.03 18.68
CA SER A 594 31.56 6.78 19.89
C SER A 594 30.74 6.75 21.17
N HIS A 595 29.58 7.41 21.19
CA HIS A 595 28.66 7.41 22.32
C HIS A 595 27.20 7.45 21.85
N SER A 596 26.31 6.74 22.56
CA SER A 596 24.86 6.83 22.36
C SER A 596 24.11 6.81 23.68
N SER A 597 23.15 7.71 23.85
CA SER A 597 22.26 7.77 25.00
C SER A 597 20.80 7.72 24.55
N THR A 598 20.02 6.79 25.12
CA THR A 598 18.60 6.61 24.80
C THR A 598 17.73 7.01 25.99
N TRP A 599 16.65 7.75 25.72
CA TRP A 599 15.66 8.10 26.74
C TRP A 599 14.39 7.24 26.62
N THR A 600 13.92 6.78 27.78
CA THR A 600 12.59 6.19 27.91
C THR A 600 11.53 7.28 28.15
N PRO A 601 10.24 6.99 27.87
CA PRO A 601 9.14 7.88 28.24
C PRO A 601 9.18 8.34 29.70
N ASP A 602 9.51 7.45 30.64
CA ASP A 602 9.61 7.79 32.06
C ASP A 602 10.79 8.70 32.39
N ALA A 603 11.93 8.53 31.72
CA ALA A 603 13.06 9.43 31.88
C ALA A 603 12.72 10.85 31.39
N LEU A 604 12.01 10.95 30.26
CA LEU A 604 11.54 12.22 29.71
C LEU A 604 10.47 12.87 30.59
N ASN A 605 9.54 12.08 31.13
CA ASN A 605 8.55 12.56 32.11
C ASN A 605 9.24 13.17 33.34
N ARG A 606 10.25 12.48 33.91
CA ARG A 606 11.01 13.01 35.05
C ARG A 606 11.79 14.28 34.72
N ARG A 607 12.33 14.38 33.50
CA ARG A 607 13.14 15.52 33.07
C ARG A 607 12.32 16.77 32.77
N TYR A 608 11.21 16.64 32.05
CA TYR A 608 10.47 17.78 31.49
C TYR A 608 9.08 18.00 32.08
N LEU A 609 8.46 16.95 32.65
CA LEU A 609 7.05 16.95 33.03
C LEU A 609 6.82 16.68 34.53
N ALA A 610 7.88 16.71 35.33
CA ALA A 610 7.79 16.53 36.78
C ALA A 610 7.01 17.68 37.44
N ASN A 611 6.19 17.36 38.44
CA ASN A 611 5.49 18.31 39.31
C ASN A 611 4.53 19.27 38.59
N ARG A 612 4.02 18.89 37.41
CA ARG A 612 3.01 19.66 36.69
C ARG A 612 1.60 19.37 37.21
N ALA A 613 0.76 20.41 37.27
CA ALA A 613 -0.63 20.31 37.71
C ALA A 613 -1.63 20.13 36.55
N ASP A 614 -1.20 20.33 35.30
CA ASP A 614 -2.05 20.32 34.10
C ASP A 614 -2.24 18.94 33.46
N GLY A 615 -1.69 17.89 34.08
CA GLY A 615 -1.85 16.50 33.64
C GLY A 615 -1.03 16.13 32.39
N LEU A 616 -0.20 17.04 31.88
CA LEU A 616 0.66 16.76 30.72
C LEU A 616 1.69 15.67 31.09
N ARG A 617 1.60 14.53 30.41
CA ARG A 617 2.45 13.35 30.66
C ARG A 617 2.60 12.52 29.40
N ILE A 618 3.84 12.10 29.10
CA ILE A 618 4.09 11.09 28.08
C ILE A 618 3.53 9.76 28.60
N GLY A 619 2.55 9.21 27.90
CA GLY A 619 1.98 7.90 28.19
C GLY A 619 2.93 6.76 27.84
N ALA A 620 2.43 5.53 27.91
CA ALA A 620 3.17 4.40 27.33
C ALA A 620 3.31 4.64 25.81
N SER A 621 4.55 4.59 25.30
CA SER A 621 4.87 4.84 23.89
C SER A 621 5.92 3.84 23.37
N PRO A 622 5.77 3.29 22.15
CA PRO A 622 6.80 2.47 21.52
C PRO A 622 8.02 3.31 21.09
N ALA A 623 7.88 4.63 21.03
CA ALA A 623 8.93 5.52 20.58
C ALA A 623 10.06 5.64 21.61
N ARG A 624 11.28 5.72 21.11
CA ARG A 624 12.50 6.01 21.88
C ARG A 624 13.26 7.12 21.18
N LEU A 625 13.84 8.02 21.96
CA LEU A 625 14.74 9.06 21.46
C LEU A 625 16.16 8.65 21.78
N THR A 626 17.05 8.72 20.79
CA THR A 626 18.47 8.41 20.96
C THR A 626 19.32 9.53 20.40
N LEU A 627 20.26 10.00 21.23
CA LEU A 627 21.34 10.89 20.82
C LEU A 627 22.59 10.03 20.59
N ALA A 628 23.14 10.05 19.38
CA ALA A 628 24.40 9.41 19.04
C ALA A 628 25.43 10.46 18.62
N THR A 629 26.70 10.30 18.99
CA THR A 629 27.79 11.26 18.72
C THR A 629 28.96 10.57 18.03
N VAL A 630 29.54 11.25 17.04
CA VAL A 630 30.74 10.84 16.30
C VAL A 630 31.99 11.16 17.09
#